data_AF-A0A369LQK3-F1
#
_entry.id   AF-A0A369LQK3-F1
#
_cell.length_a   1.000
_cell.length_b   1.000
_cell.length_c   1.000
_cell.angle_alpha   90.00
_cell.angle_beta   90.00
_cell.angle_gamma   90.00
#
_symmetry.space_group_name_H-M   'P 1'
#
loop_
_entity.id
_entity.type
_entity.pdbx_description
1 polymer ?
#
loop_
_entity_poly.entity_id
_entity_poly.type
_entity_poly.pdbx_seq_one_letter_code
_entity_poly.pdbx_strand_id
1 'polypeptide(L)'
;MESTVPGTLVWGHAALAVCAALYLAWWWVFFNPALPKATGAMYAVGVGFILGAVAGGIAAIVLLAMGLGALAGSGAGVGAAPGWAFAVGGVAAYAVLAFVTVRFFQRPVTTELLLFVLWAALELAVANALLGAGALPLGAFWTIAAVIALVTVANLVCYVLYFHLPPLASFVDGAVPLAVVGVFAAVFAVLIARL
;
A
#
# COMPACT_ATOMS: atom_id res chain seq x y z
N MET A 1 20.34 -21.67 -11.08
CA MET A 1 20.86 -20.78 -10.04
C MET A 1 19.63 -20.34 -9.26
N GLU A 2 19.39 -20.90 -8.07
CA GLU A 2 18.28 -20.46 -7.22
C GLU A 2 18.55 -19.01 -6.84
N SER A 3 17.79 -18.07 -7.41
CA SER A 3 17.84 -16.68 -6.98
C SER A 3 17.18 -16.61 -5.61
N THR A 4 18.00 -16.55 -4.56
CA THR A 4 17.51 -16.30 -3.19
C THR A 4 16.76 -14.98 -3.18
N VAL A 5 15.50 -15.01 -2.73
CA VAL A 5 14.65 -13.82 -2.67
C VAL A 5 15.31 -12.76 -1.77
N PRO A 6 15.46 -11.51 -2.23
CA PRO A 6 16.14 -10.48 -1.45
C PRO A 6 15.44 -10.21 -0.12
N GLY A 7 16.19 -10.27 0.99
CA GLY A 7 15.65 -9.96 2.33
C GLY A 7 15.11 -8.52 2.44
N THR A 8 15.53 -7.62 1.55
CA THR A 8 14.97 -6.26 1.44
C THR A 8 13.50 -6.26 1.03
N LEU A 9 13.02 -7.26 0.30
CA LEU A 9 11.58 -7.39 0.02
C LEU A 9 10.80 -7.73 1.30
N VAL A 10 11.29 -8.65 2.11
CA VAL A 10 10.65 -9.00 3.40
C VAL A 10 10.60 -7.79 4.33
N TRP A 11 11.75 -7.16 4.55
CA TRP A 11 11.83 -6.00 5.46
C TRP A 11 11.11 -4.77 4.92
N GLY A 12 11.00 -4.62 3.59
CA GLY A 12 10.21 -3.57 2.95
C GLY A 12 8.71 -3.71 3.27
N HIS A 13 8.15 -4.92 3.14
CA HIS A 13 6.75 -5.17 3.51
C HIS A 13 6.53 -5.11 5.03
N ALA A 14 7.50 -5.55 5.84
CA ALA A 14 7.43 -5.39 7.29
C ALA A 14 7.39 -3.90 7.68
N ALA A 15 8.22 -3.06 7.05
CA ALA A 15 8.19 -1.61 7.24
C ALA A 15 6.86 -0.99 6.78
N LEU A 16 6.28 -1.49 5.69
CA LEU A 16 4.95 -1.06 5.22
C LEU A 16 3.83 -1.44 6.21
N ALA A 17 3.90 -2.63 6.81
CA ALA A 17 2.96 -3.05 7.85
C ALA A 17 3.07 -2.17 9.11
N VAL A 18 4.30 -1.85 9.54
CA VAL A 18 4.54 -0.90 10.64
C VAL A 18 4.02 0.50 10.30
N CYS A 19 4.25 0.97 9.07
CA CYS A 19 3.72 2.23 8.56
C CYS A 19 2.19 2.27 8.68
N ALA A 20 1.50 1.24 8.18
CA ALA A 20 0.05 1.14 8.25
C ALA A 20 -0.47 1.11 9.70
N ALA A 21 0.20 0.38 10.60
CA ALA A 21 -0.17 0.32 12.01
C ALA A 21 -0.02 1.68 12.72
N LEU A 22 1.09 2.39 12.48
CA LEU A 22 1.32 3.72 13.03
C LEU A 22 0.36 4.76 12.44
N TYR A 23 0.07 4.67 11.14
CA TYR A 23 -0.93 5.52 10.52
C TYR A 23 -2.31 5.23 11.13
N LEU A 24 -2.69 3.97 11.31
CA LEU A 24 -3.96 3.63 11.95
C LEU A 24 -4.04 4.16 13.40
N ALA A 25 -2.94 4.13 14.15
CA ALA A 25 -2.86 4.73 15.48
C ALA A 25 -3.03 6.26 15.44
N TRP A 26 -2.40 6.94 14.48
CA TRP A 26 -2.62 8.37 14.23
C TRP A 26 -4.09 8.66 13.89
N TRP A 27 -4.67 7.87 13.00
CA TRP A 27 -6.07 7.99 12.58
C TRP A 27 -7.00 7.90 13.79
N TRP A 28 -6.77 6.90 14.65
CA TRP A 28 -7.53 6.71 15.87
C TRP A 28 -7.44 7.91 16.83
N VAL A 29 -6.23 8.47 17.03
CA VAL A 29 -6.02 9.59 17.95
C VAL A 29 -6.74 10.86 17.50
N PHE A 30 -6.73 11.18 16.20
CA PHE A 30 -7.24 12.46 15.70
C PHE A 30 -8.68 12.42 15.17
N PHE A 31 -9.12 11.28 14.64
CA PHE A 31 -10.37 11.18 13.90
C PHE A 31 -11.44 10.35 14.59
N ASN A 32 -11.15 9.69 15.72
CA ASN A 32 -12.17 8.94 16.45
C ASN A 32 -13.24 9.90 17.01
N PRO A 33 -14.51 9.80 16.57
CA PRO A 33 -15.57 10.71 16.99
C PRO A 33 -16.08 10.45 18.41
N ALA A 34 -15.74 9.30 19.01
CA ALA A 34 -16.10 8.95 20.37
C ALA A 34 -15.13 9.51 21.42
N LEU A 35 -13.99 10.08 20.99
CA LEU A 35 -12.97 10.62 21.88
C LEU A 35 -12.96 12.15 21.82
N PRO A 36 -12.60 12.83 22.94
CA PRO A 36 -12.29 14.25 22.90
C PRO A 36 -11.17 14.55 21.90
N LYS A 37 -11.16 15.75 21.32
CA LYS A 37 -10.09 16.15 20.41
C LYS A 37 -8.73 16.10 21.12
N ALA A 38 -7.77 15.45 20.46
CA ALA A 38 -6.42 15.30 20.99
C ALA A 38 -5.77 16.67 21.22
N THR A 39 -5.36 16.92 22.46
CA THR A 39 -4.68 18.15 22.91
C THR A 39 -3.52 17.77 23.83
N GLY A 40 -2.58 18.70 24.05
CA GLY A 40 -1.43 18.50 24.95
C GLY A 40 -0.62 17.25 24.61
N ALA A 41 -0.38 16.39 25.61
CA ALA A 41 0.41 15.17 25.45
C ALA A 41 -0.17 14.20 24.40
N MET A 42 -1.50 14.07 24.32
CA MET A 42 -2.15 13.18 23.36
C MET A 42 -1.94 13.65 21.92
N TYR A 43 -1.94 14.97 21.70
CA TYR A 43 -1.60 15.55 20.41
C TYR A 43 -0.17 15.20 20.00
N ALA A 44 0.79 15.36 20.91
CA ALA A 44 2.20 15.04 20.65
C ALA A 44 2.40 13.55 20.33
N VAL A 45 1.72 12.65 21.05
CA VAL A 45 1.72 11.20 20.75
C VAL A 45 1.17 10.92 19.36
N GLY A 46 0.04 11.53 19.01
CA GLY A 46 -0.53 11.42 17.67
C GLY A 46 0.45 11.89 16.58
N VAL A 47 1.10 13.03 16.76
CA VAL A 47 2.13 13.53 15.84
C VAL A 47 3.29 12.53 15.72
N GLY A 48 3.72 11.94 16.84
CA GLY A 48 4.72 10.87 16.83
C GLY A 48 4.33 9.68 15.96
N PHE A 49 3.07 9.24 16.02
CA PHE A 49 2.57 8.15 15.19
C PHE A 49 2.63 8.45 13.69
N ILE A 50 2.18 9.63 13.24
CA ILE A 50 2.22 9.94 11.80
C ILE A 50 3.64 10.16 11.28
N LEU A 51 4.53 10.76 12.09
CA LEU A 51 5.94 10.89 11.71
C LEU A 51 6.61 9.51 11.59
N GLY A 52 6.31 8.60 12.52
CA GLY A 52 6.75 7.22 12.45
C GLY A 52 6.19 6.48 11.23
N ALA A 53 4.92 6.71 10.88
CA ALA A 53 4.31 6.15 9.68
C ALA A 53 5.01 6.65 8.41
N VAL A 54 5.28 7.95 8.30
CA VAL A 54 6.04 8.52 7.17
C VAL A 54 7.43 7.90 7.06
N ALA A 55 8.17 7.80 8.17
CA ALA A 55 9.48 7.15 8.19
C ALA A 55 9.41 5.68 7.75
N GLY A 56 8.41 4.93 8.24
CA GLY A 56 8.16 3.54 7.86
C GLY A 56 7.81 3.39 6.38
N GLY A 57 6.98 4.29 5.84
CA GLY A 57 6.62 4.31 4.42
C GLY A 57 7.80 4.60 3.50
N ILE A 58 8.66 5.55 3.86
CA ILE A 58 9.91 5.83 3.13
C ILE A 58 10.84 4.62 3.18
N ALA A 59 11.04 4.04 4.36
CA ALA A 59 11.86 2.84 4.52
C ALA A 59 11.34 1.67 3.67
N ALA A 60 10.02 1.46 3.65
CA ALA A 60 9.37 0.45 2.81
C ALA A 60 9.69 0.68 1.33
N ILE A 61 9.46 1.88 0.80
CA ILE A 61 9.73 2.20 -0.62
C ILE A 61 11.19 1.95 -0.98
N VAL A 62 12.14 2.39 -0.13
CA VAL A 62 13.58 2.21 -0.38
C VAL A 62 13.95 0.73 -0.42
N LEU A 63 13.53 -0.04 0.59
CA LEU A 63 13.84 -1.47 0.68
C LEU A 63 13.19 -2.26 -0.47
N LEU A 64 11.94 -1.97 -0.82
CA LEU A 64 11.25 -2.60 -1.93
C LEU A 64 11.92 -2.26 -3.27
N ALA A 65 12.31 -1.00 -3.48
CA ALA A 65 13.05 -0.60 -4.68
C ALA A 65 14.41 -1.30 -4.80
N MET A 66 15.15 -1.45 -3.70
CA MET A 66 16.40 -2.22 -3.67
C MET A 66 16.17 -3.70 -4.02
N GLY A 67 15.12 -4.31 -3.47
CA GLY A 67 14.75 -5.70 -3.77
C GLY A 67 14.35 -5.91 -5.23
N LEU A 68 13.54 -4.99 -5.79
CA LEU A 68 13.19 -4.98 -7.20
C LEU A 68 14.43 -4.83 -8.09
N GLY A 69 15.36 -3.94 -7.73
CA GLY A 69 16.62 -3.76 -8.45
C GLY A 69 17.50 -5.01 -8.44
N ALA A 70 17.57 -5.70 -7.31
CA ALA A 70 18.30 -6.97 -7.18
C ALA A 70 17.70 -8.08 -8.06
N LEU A 71 16.38 -8.17 -8.15
CA LEU A 71 15.68 -9.13 -9.03
C LEU A 71 15.76 -8.77 -10.52
N ALA A 72 15.84 -7.48 -10.86
CA ALA A 72 16.00 -7.07 -12.26
C ALA A 72 17.34 -7.53 -12.85
N GLY A 73 18.38 -7.65 -12.00
CA GLY A 73 19.71 -8.12 -12.40
C GLY A 73 19.82 -9.63 -12.64
N SER A 74 18.85 -10.44 -12.18
CA SER A 74 18.90 -11.91 -12.32
C SER A 74 18.40 -12.43 -13.68
N GLY A 75 17.99 -11.54 -14.58
CA GLY A 75 17.37 -11.89 -15.86
C GLY A 75 15.87 -12.16 -15.70
N ALA A 76 15.03 -11.49 -16.50
CA ALA A 76 13.59 -11.70 -16.46
C ALA A 76 13.25 -13.05 -17.13
N GLY A 77 12.63 -13.96 -16.38
CA GLY A 77 12.00 -15.15 -16.93
C GLY A 77 10.86 -14.81 -17.91
N VAL A 78 10.53 -15.76 -18.78
CA VAL A 78 9.45 -15.62 -19.77
C VAL A 78 8.13 -15.33 -19.06
N GLY A 79 7.53 -14.15 -19.31
CA GLY A 79 6.18 -13.80 -18.86
C GLY A 79 6.07 -12.63 -17.87
N ALA A 80 7.17 -12.10 -17.33
CA ALA A 80 7.13 -10.91 -16.48
C ALA A 80 7.11 -9.60 -17.30
N ALA A 81 6.26 -8.66 -16.90
CA ALA A 81 6.24 -7.31 -17.44
C ALA A 81 7.50 -6.53 -17.00
N PRO A 82 8.00 -5.57 -17.80
CA PRO A 82 9.14 -4.77 -17.40
C PRO A 82 8.79 -3.86 -16.21
N GLY A 83 9.70 -3.68 -15.26
CA GLY A 83 9.44 -2.95 -14.01
C GLY A 83 8.93 -1.52 -14.21
N TRP A 84 9.38 -0.82 -15.26
CA TRP A 84 8.92 0.53 -15.59
C TRP A 84 7.42 0.60 -15.90
N ALA A 85 6.80 -0.50 -16.36
CA ALA A 85 5.39 -0.55 -16.71
C ALA A 85 4.50 -0.29 -15.49
N PHE A 86 4.91 -0.73 -14.30
CA PHE A 86 4.17 -0.47 -13.06
C PHE A 86 4.31 0.98 -12.60
N ALA A 87 5.48 1.59 -12.80
CA ALA A 87 5.67 3.02 -12.50
C ALA A 87 4.81 3.90 -13.43
N VAL A 88 4.91 3.69 -14.75
CA VAL A 88 4.11 4.45 -15.73
C VAL A 88 2.61 4.16 -15.57
N GLY A 89 2.25 2.90 -15.39
CA GLY A 89 0.87 2.47 -15.15
C GLY A 89 0.29 3.07 -13.88
N GLY A 90 1.06 3.14 -12.78
CA GLY A 90 0.65 3.79 -11.54
C GLY A 90 0.42 5.29 -11.73
N VAL A 91 1.31 6.01 -12.42
CA VAL A 91 1.11 7.44 -12.72
C VAL A 91 -0.13 7.66 -13.60
N ALA A 92 -0.31 6.85 -14.64
CA ALA A 92 -1.47 6.94 -15.51
C ALA A 92 -2.77 6.63 -14.76
N ALA A 93 -2.78 5.57 -13.94
CA ALA A 93 -3.92 5.20 -13.11
C ALA A 93 -4.28 6.31 -12.12
N TYR A 94 -3.29 6.91 -11.46
CA TYR A 94 -3.51 8.05 -10.57
C TYR A 94 -4.15 9.22 -11.32
N ALA A 95 -3.62 9.61 -12.47
CA ALA A 95 -4.15 10.72 -13.25
C ALA A 95 -5.60 10.48 -13.69
N VAL A 96 -5.90 9.27 -14.18
CA VAL A 96 -7.26 8.87 -14.58
C VAL A 96 -8.20 8.86 -13.37
N LEU A 97 -7.81 8.22 -12.27
CA LEU A 97 -8.65 8.14 -11.07
C LEU A 97 -8.87 9.52 -10.43
N ALA A 98 -7.86 10.39 -10.41
CA ALA A 98 -7.99 11.75 -9.93
C ALA A 98 -8.97 12.54 -10.79
N PHE A 99 -8.84 12.45 -12.12
CA PHE A 99 -9.81 13.07 -13.03
C PHE A 99 -11.22 12.55 -12.80
N VAL A 100 -11.40 11.23 -12.71
CA VAL A 100 -12.72 10.61 -12.55
C VAL A 100 -13.36 10.98 -11.20
N THR A 101 -12.62 10.87 -10.11
CA THR A 101 -13.13 11.14 -8.75
C THR A 101 -13.49 12.61 -8.57
N VAL A 102 -12.69 13.54 -9.10
CA VAL A 102 -13.03 14.97 -9.11
C VAL A 102 -14.24 15.24 -10.00
N ARG A 103 -14.21 14.79 -11.26
CA ARG A 103 -15.19 15.21 -12.28
C ARG A 103 -16.58 14.62 -12.07
N PHE A 104 -16.65 13.36 -11.64
CA PHE A 104 -17.92 12.62 -11.57
C PHE A 104 -18.39 12.41 -10.13
N PHE A 105 -17.47 12.34 -9.17
CA PHE A 105 -17.80 12.10 -7.76
C PHE A 105 -17.61 13.32 -6.86
N GLN A 106 -17.18 14.46 -7.41
CA GLN A 106 -16.96 15.72 -6.68
C GLN A 106 -16.03 15.57 -5.47
N ARG A 107 -15.12 14.58 -5.52
CA ARG A 107 -14.17 14.27 -4.44
C ARG A 107 -12.90 15.12 -4.64
N PRO A 108 -12.54 16.00 -3.70
CA PRO A 108 -11.25 16.69 -3.75
C PRO A 108 -10.11 15.69 -3.71
N VAL A 109 -9.08 15.92 -4.52
CA VAL A 109 -7.87 15.08 -4.51
C VAL A 109 -7.21 15.20 -3.14
N THR A 110 -7.02 14.06 -2.48
CA THR A 110 -6.27 13.96 -1.22
C THR A 110 -5.07 13.05 -1.41
N THR A 111 -4.19 13.02 -0.43
CA THR A 111 -3.04 12.10 -0.40
C THR A 111 -3.47 10.63 -0.40
N GLU A 112 -4.68 10.30 0.08
CA GLU A 112 -5.19 8.93 0.16
C GLU A 112 -5.21 8.26 -1.22
N LEU A 113 -5.69 8.99 -2.24
CA LEU A 113 -5.73 8.51 -3.63
C LEU A 113 -4.33 8.16 -4.14
N LEU A 114 -3.35 9.03 -3.88
CA LEU A 114 -1.96 8.76 -4.24
C LEU A 114 -1.45 7.51 -3.51
N LEU A 115 -1.72 7.38 -2.22
CA LEU A 115 -1.20 6.31 -1.37
C LEU A 115 -1.68 4.92 -1.83
N PHE A 116 -2.99 4.71 -2.04
CA PHE A 116 -3.47 3.39 -2.43
C PHE A 116 -3.14 3.04 -3.90
N VAL A 117 -2.98 4.03 -4.78
CA VAL A 117 -2.50 3.80 -6.16
C VAL A 117 -1.03 3.43 -6.17
N LEU A 118 -0.21 4.17 -5.40
CA LEU A 118 1.21 3.87 -5.25
C LEU A 118 1.42 2.49 -4.63
N TRP A 119 0.66 2.17 -3.58
CA TRP A 119 0.65 0.84 -2.97
C TRP A 119 0.34 -0.25 -4.01
N ALA A 120 -0.78 -0.13 -4.74
CA ALA A 120 -1.17 -1.14 -5.72
C ALA A 120 -0.10 -1.34 -6.82
N ALA A 121 0.47 -0.26 -7.33
CA ALA A 121 1.53 -0.32 -8.33
C ALA A 121 2.79 -1.01 -7.79
N LEU A 122 3.18 -0.71 -6.55
CA LEU A 122 4.35 -1.29 -5.91
C LEU A 122 4.17 -2.79 -5.63
N GLU A 123 3.02 -3.19 -5.10
CA GLU A 123 2.72 -4.61 -4.82
C GLU A 123 2.64 -5.45 -6.09
N LEU A 124 2.03 -4.92 -7.16
CA LEU A 124 2.02 -5.58 -8.46
C LEU A 124 3.43 -5.70 -9.05
N ALA A 125 4.27 -4.68 -8.88
CA ALA A 125 5.67 -4.72 -9.32
C ALA A 125 6.46 -5.81 -8.59
N VAL A 126 6.28 -5.93 -7.27
CA VAL A 126 6.89 -7.00 -6.45
C VAL A 126 6.41 -8.37 -6.91
N ALA A 127 5.10 -8.59 -7.01
CA ALA A 127 4.55 -9.88 -7.43
C ALA A 127 5.04 -10.29 -8.83
N ASN A 128 5.09 -9.33 -9.76
CA ASN A 128 5.61 -9.55 -11.11
C ASN A 128 7.12 -9.84 -11.11
N ALA A 129 7.91 -9.15 -10.30
CA ALA A 129 9.35 -9.42 -10.19
C ALA A 129 9.62 -10.81 -9.61
N LEU A 130 8.85 -11.24 -8.60
CA LEU A 130 8.94 -12.58 -8.04
C LEU A 130 8.54 -13.67 -9.06
N LEU A 131 7.50 -13.41 -9.87
CA LEU A 131 7.14 -14.28 -11.00
C LEU A 131 8.28 -14.37 -12.01
N GLY A 132 8.85 -13.23 -12.39
CA GLY A 132 9.97 -13.14 -13.34
C GLY A 132 11.24 -13.83 -12.86
N ALA A 133 11.48 -13.83 -11.55
CA ALA A 133 12.58 -14.55 -10.92
C ALA A 133 12.31 -16.05 -10.74
N GLY A 134 11.11 -16.53 -11.09
CA GLY A 134 10.70 -17.92 -10.87
C GLY A 134 10.39 -18.29 -9.42
N ALA A 135 10.40 -17.30 -8.50
CA ALA A 135 10.11 -17.50 -7.08
C ALA A 135 8.60 -17.61 -6.79
N LEU A 136 7.75 -17.09 -7.68
CA LEU A 136 6.30 -17.12 -7.55
C LEU A 136 5.66 -17.87 -8.72
N PRO A 137 4.87 -18.94 -8.50
CA PRO A 137 4.18 -19.63 -9.59
C PRO A 137 3.07 -18.75 -10.17
N LEU A 138 2.76 -18.93 -11.46
CA LEU A 138 1.80 -18.12 -12.21
C LEU A 138 0.41 -18.04 -11.55
N GLY A 139 -0.09 -19.15 -10.99
CA GLY A 139 -1.38 -19.17 -10.28
C GLY A 139 -1.38 -18.31 -9.01
N ALA A 140 -0.28 -18.32 -8.26
CA ALA A 140 -0.13 -17.49 -7.07
C ALA A 140 -0.03 -16.00 -7.44
N PHE A 141 0.68 -15.67 -8.52
CA PHE A 141 0.72 -14.31 -9.07
C PHE A 141 -0.69 -13.76 -9.35
N TRP A 142 -1.52 -14.50 -10.09
CA TRP A 142 -2.88 -14.03 -10.41
C TRP A 142 -3.78 -13.93 -9.17
N THR A 143 -3.58 -14.82 -8.19
CA THR A 143 -4.28 -14.73 -6.91
C THR A 143 -3.92 -13.45 -6.16
N ILE A 144 -2.63 -13.14 -6.05
CA ILE A 144 -2.14 -11.92 -5.41
C ILE A 144 -2.62 -10.67 -6.17
N ALA A 145 -2.51 -10.67 -7.50
CA ALA A 145 -2.98 -9.56 -8.34
C ALA A 145 -4.49 -9.31 -8.17
N ALA A 146 -5.31 -10.37 -8.09
CA ALA A 146 -6.73 -10.25 -7.84
C ALA A 146 -7.03 -9.65 -6.45
N VAL A 147 -6.27 -10.06 -5.42
CA VAL A 147 -6.39 -9.48 -4.07
C VAL A 147 -6.01 -7.99 -4.08
N ILE A 148 -4.90 -7.62 -4.73
CA ILE A 148 -4.48 -6.21 -4.84
C ILE A 148 -5.59 -5.40 -5.53
N ALA A 149 -6.10 -5.88 -6.67
CA ALA A 149 -7.18 -5.20 -7.39
C ALA A 149 -8.44 -5.04 -6.53
N LEU A 150 -8.86 -6.08 -5.81
CA LEU A 150 -10.01 -6.04 -4.91
C LEU A 150 -9.82 -5.00 -3.80
N VAL A 151 -8.64 -4.99 -3.16
CA VAL A 151 -8.31 -4.03 -2.10
C VAL A 151 -8.26 -2.61 -2.66
N THR A 152 -7.69 -2.38 -3.85
CA THR A 152 -7.69 -1.07 -4.50
C THR A 152 -9.10 -0.58 -4.82
N VAL A 153 -9.97 -1.45 -5.34
CA VAL A 153 -11.37 -1.11 -5.61
C VAL A 153 -12.11 -0.78 -4.30
N ALA A 154 -11.92 -1.56 -3.25
CA ALA A 154 -12.50 -1.28 -1.94
C ALA A 154 -12.03 0.07 -1.38
N ASN A 155 -10.72 0.36 -1.46
CA ASN A 155 -10.15 1.66 -1.10
C ASN A 155 -10.78 2.80 -1.90
N LEU A 156 -10.98 2.62 -3.21
CA LEU A 156 -11.60 3.64 -4.07
C LEU A 156 -13.08 3.88 -3.70
N VAL A 157 -13.82 2.83 -3.36
CA VAL A 157 -15.21 2.95 -2.90
C VAL A 157 -15.27 3.73 -1.59
N CYS A 158 -14.48 3.35 -0.58
CA CYS A 158 -14.36 4.10 0.68
C CYS A 158 -13.95 5.55 0.40
N TYR A 159 -12.93 5.75 -0.44
CA TYR A 159 -12.47 7.08 -0.84
C TYR A 159 -13.58 7.93 -1.49
N VAL A 160 -14.49 7.37 -2.26
CA VAL A 160 -15.60 8.15 -2.83
C VAL A 160 -16.67 8.45 -1.77
N LEU A 161 -16.98 7.47 -0.92
CA LEU A 161 -18.07 7.56 0.07
C LEU A 161 -17.72 8.40 1.29
N TYR A 162 -16.45 8.47 1.69
CA TYR A 162 -16.02 8.98 3.00
C TYR A 162 -16.62 10.35 3.40
N PHE A 163 -16.76 11.32 2.49
CA PHE A 163 -17.36 12.64 2.80
C PHE A 163 -18.89 12.66 2.84
N HIS A 164 -19.55 11.58 2.43
CA HIS A 164 -21.01 11.42 2.43
C HIS A 164 -21.51 10.60 3.63
N LEU A 165 -20.59 10.09 4.46
CA LEU A 165 -20.90 9.23 5.59
C LEU A 165 -21.02 10.02 6.90
N PRO A 166 -21.88 9.56 7.85
CA PRO A 166 -21.93 10.13 9.19
C PRO A 166 -20.61 9.88 9.95
N PRO A 167 -20.29 10.64 11.02
CA PRO A 167 -18.96 10.68 11.63
C PRO A 167 -18.35 9.32 12.02
N LEU A 168 -19.16 8.41 12.59
CA LEU A 168 -18.65 7.08 12.97
C LEU A 168 -18.39 6.21 11.74
N ALA A 169 -19.26 6.28 10.73
CA ALA A 169 -19.11 5.52 9.51
C ALA A 169 -17.91 6.02 8.71
N SER A 170 -17.70 7.35 8.58
CA SER A 170 -16.51 7.89 7.91
C SER A 170 -15.22 7.54 8.66
N PHE A 171 -15.23 7.55 10.00
CA PHE A 171 -14.09 7.10 10.80
C PHE A 171 -13.70 5.64 10.50
N VAL A 172 -14.69 4.73 10.46
CA VAL A 172 -14.46 3.31 10.12
C VAL A 172 -14.03 3.16 8.66
N ASP A 173 -14.66 3.91 7.76
CA ASP A 173 -14.40 3.89 6.32
C ASP A 173 -12.98 4.34 5.95
N GLY A 174 -12.40 5.28 6.71
CA GLY A 174 -10.97 5.64 6.57
C GLY A 174 -10.02 4.65 7.25
N ALA A 175 -10.46 3.97 8.32
CA ALA A 175 -9.62 3.05 9.09
C ALA A 175 -9.47 1.65 8.45
N VAL A 176 -10.58 1.07 7.98
CA VAL A 176 -10.63 -0.32 7.50
C VAL A 176 -9.72 -0.55 6.29
N PRO A 177 -9.73 0.28 5.23
CA PRO A 177 -8.88 0.04 4.07
C PRO A 177 -7.38 0.09 4.42
N LEU A 178 -7.00 1.00 5.31
CA LEU A 178 -5.63 1.11 5.81
C LEU A 178 -5.21 -0.13 6.61
N ALA A 179 -6.10 -0.65 7.47
CA ALA A 179 -5.85 -1.89 8.21
C ALA A 179 -5.69 -3.09 7.27
N VAL A 180 -6.52 -3.19 6.22
CA VAL A 180 -6.42 -4.27 5.22
C VAL A 180 -5.10 -4.21 4.46
N VAL A 181 -4.64 -3.02 4.06
CA VAL A 181 -3.32 -2.82 3.43
C VAL A 181 -2.19 -3.25 4.38
N GLY A 182 -2.26 -2.89 5.66
CA GLY A 182 -1.28 -3.31 6.66
C GLY A 182 -1.23 -4.82 6.88
N VAL A 183 -2.40 -5.48 6.95
CA VAL A 183 -2.49 -6.94 7.06
C VAL A 183 -1.94 -7.61 5.81
N PHE A 184 -2.27 -7.10 4.61
CA PHE A 184 -1.72 -7.59 3.36
C PHE A 184 -0.18 -7.52 3.39
N ALA A 185 0.39 -6.37 3.76
CA ALA A 185 1.84 -6.20 3.84
C ALA A 185 2.48 -7.18 4.83
N ALA A 186 1.89 -7.38 6.01
CA ALA A 186 2.40 -8.34 6.99
C ALA A 186 2.35 -9.79 6.47
N VAL A 187 1.24 -10.19 5.85
CA VAL A 187 1.08 -11.53 5.26
C VAL A 187 2.06 -11.71 4.11
N PHE A 188 2.20 -10.72 3.24
CA PHE A 188 3.07 -10.83 2.08
C PHE A 188 4.55 -10.88 2.49
N ALA A 189 4.95 -10.14 3.53
CA ALA A 189 6.28 -10.27 4.13
C ALA A 189 6.56 -11.71 4.59
N VAL A 190 5.61 -12.34 5.28
CA VAL A 190 5.73 -13.72 5.75
C VAL A 190 5.81 -14.69 4.57
N LEU A 191 4.99 -14.51 3.54
CA LEU A 191 5.02 -15.36 2.34
C LEU A 191 6.38 -15.26 1.62
N ILE A 192 6.86 -14.03 1.38
CA ILE A 192 8.15 -13.78 0.72
C ILE A 192 9.30 -14.38 1.53
N ALA A 193 9.25 -14.35 2.86
CA ALA A 193 10.28 -14.95 3.71
C ALA A 193 10.32 -16.50 3.66
N ARG A 194 9.36 -17.13 2.98
CA ARG A 194 9.28 -18.59 2.77
C ARG A 194 9.59 -19.00 1.33
N LEU A 195 9.80 -18.04 0.43
CA LEU A 195 10.23 -18.26 -0.96
C LEU A 195 11.75 -18.35 -1.03
#